data_AF-A0A327NVL5-F1
#
_entry.id   AF-A0A327NVL5-F1
#
_cell.length_a   1.000
_cell.length_b   1.000
_cell.length_c   1.000
_cell.angle_alpha   90.00
_cell.angle_beta   90.00
_cell.angle_gamma   90.00
#
_symmetry.space_group_name_H-M   'P 1'
#
loop_
_entity.id
_entity.type
_entity.pdbx_description
1 polymer ?
#
loop_
_entity_poly.entity_id
_entity_poly.type
_entity_poly.pdbx_seq_one_letter_code
_entity_poly.pdbx_strand_id
1 'polypeptide(L)'
;MVTDGTGHYLFTNLNPGTYYVVFTAPSGATFTTLNTGSDATDSDAGVGGKTGNYTLVAGQQDLTVDAGLVPQCTSPNCMTITVK
;
A
#
# COMPACT_ATOMS: atom_id res chain seq x y z
N MET A 1 6.04 -5.93 10.88
CA MET A 1 5.10 -7.07 10.72
C MET A 1 5.13 -7.52 9.26
N VAL A 2 4.59 -8.70 8.96
CA VAL A 2 4.45 -9.23 7.60
C VAL A 2 2.96 -9.55 7.41
N THR A 3 2.46 -9.43 6.18
CA THR A 3 1.12 -9.90 5.84
C THR A 3 1.03 -11.42 6.04
N ASP A 4 -0.19 -11.93 6.24
CA ASP A 4 -0.43 -13.37 6.25
C ASP A 4 -0.33 -13.98 4.85
N GLY A 5 -0.55 -15.31 4.76
CA GLY A 5 -0.49 -16.05 3.50
C GLY A 5 -1.55 -15.64 2.46
N THR A 6 -2.53 -14.83 2.85
CA THR A 6 -3.57 -14.26 1.97
C THR A 6 -3.36 -12.77 1.68
N GLY A 7 -2.31 -12.15 2.22
CA GLY A 7 -1.99 -10.74 2.00
C GLY A 7 -2.59 -9.79 3.03
N HIS A 8 -3.29 -10.27 4.06
CA HIS A 8 -3.90 -9.40 5.07
C HIS A 8 -2.92 -9.05 6.19
N TYR A 9 -3.12 -7.89 6.81
CA TYR A 9 -2.42 -7.45 8.01
C TYR A 9 -3.39 -6.71 8.92
N LEU A 10 -3.09 -6.62 10.22
CA LEU A 10 -3.95 -5.91 11.16
C LEU A 10 -3.13 -5.28 12.29
N PHE A 11 -3.41 -4.00 12.56
CA PHE A 11 -2.99 -3.31 13.78
C PHE A 11 -4.20 -3.19 14.71
N THR A 12 -4.09 -3.74 15.92
CA THR A 12 -5.16 -3.68 16.93
C THR A 12 -4.75 -2.82 18.11
N ASN A 13 -5.73 -2.35 18.89
CA ASN A 13 -5.52 -1.56 20.12
C ASN A 13 -4.79 -0.25 19.87
N LEU A 14 -5.09 0.42 18.74
CA LEU A 14 -4.60 1.76 18.47
C LEU A 14 -5.40 2.78 19.29
N ASN A 15 -4.69 3.72 19.90
CA ASN A 15 -5.31 4.90 20.49
C ASN A 15 -5.85 5.81 19.37
N PRO A 16 -6.81 6.71 19.65
CA PRO A 16 -7.19 7.74 18.72
C PRO A 16 -5.97 8.57 18.30
N GLY A 17 -5.84 8.86 17.01
CA GLY A 17 -4.68 9.54 16.47
C GLY A 17 -4.61 9.46 14.95
N THR A 18 -3.59 10.10 14.39
CA THR A 18 -3.32 10.07 12.95
C THR A 18 -2.14 9.16 12.67
N TYR A 19 -2.33 8.22 11.75
CA TYR A 19 -1.39 7.18 11.40
C TYR A 19 -1.18 7.14 9.88
N TYR A 20 -0.09 6.50 9.46
CA TYR A 20 0.14 6.10 8.08
C TYR A 20 0.83 4.74 8.09
N VAL A 21 0.68 3.98 7.02
CA VAL A 21 1.33 2.69 6.84
C VAL A 21 2.48 2.84 5.86
N VAL A 22 3.56 2.10 6.11
CA VAL A 22 4.69 1.98 5.18
C VAL A 22 4.86 0.51 4.82
N PHE A 23 4.58 0.21 3.56
CA PHE A 23 4.78 -1.10 2.97
C PHE A 23 6.18 -1.20 2.38
N THR A 24 6.73 -2.41 2.38
CA THR A 24 7.98 -2.72 1.67
C THR A 24 7.65 -3.71 0.56
N ALA A 25 7.89 -3.33 -0.68
CA ALA A 25 7.69 -4.24 -1.82
C ALA A 25 8.76 -5.35 -1.77
N PRO A 26 8.38 -6.62 -2.00
CA PRO A 26 9.34 -7.71 -2.15
C PRO A 26 10.14 -7.54 -3.44
N SER A 27 11.30 -8.22 -3.52
CA SER A 27 12.12 -8.22 -4.73
C SER A 27 11.31 -8.70 -5.94
N GLY A 28 11.39 -7.97 -7.05
CA GLY A 28 10.65 -8.29 -8.28
C GLY A 28 9.23 -7.71 -8.34
N ALA A 29 8.84 -6.88 -7.38
CA ALA A 29 7.58 -6.15 -7.39
C ALA A 29 7.78 -4.66 -7.14
N THR A 30 6.87 -3.84 -7.67
CA THR A 30 6.76 -2.41 -7.38
C THR A 30 5.30 -2.08 -7.10
N PHE A 31 5.05 -0.99 -6.38
CA PHE A 31 3.69 -0.49 -6.15
C PHE A 31 3.01 -0.10 -7.45
N THR A 32 1.71 -0.37 -7.53
CA THR A 32 0.85 0.01 -8.65
C THR A 32 0.47 1.50 -8.59
N THR A 33 -0.35 1.94 -9.53
CA THR A 33 -0.89 3.31 -9.54
C THR A 33 -1.79 3.53 -8.33
N LEU A 34 -1.52 4.63 -7.62
CA LEU A 34 -2.25 5.03 -6.42
C LEU A 34 -3.70 5.44 -6.73
N ASN A 35 -4.61 5.16 -5.79
CA ASN A 35 -6.00 5.64 -5.75
C ASN A 35 -6.78 5.51 -7.07
N THR A 36 -6.64 4.36 -7.73
CA THR A 36 -7.35 4.06 -8.98
C THR A 36 -8.56 3.17 -8.71
N GLY A 37 -9.76 3.76 -8.73
CA GLY A 37 -11.01 3.04 -8.54
C GLY A 37 -11.71 3.44 -7.25
N SER A 38 -12.32 2.47 -6.57
CA SER A 38 -12.96 2.67 -5.26
C SER A 38 -11.98 2.32 -4.14
N ASP A 39 -12.02 3.11 -3.07
CA ASP A 39 -11.14 3.01 -1.87
C ASP A 39 -11.04 1.59 -1.27
N ALA A 40 -12.11 0.79 -1.34
CA ALA A 40 -12.10 -0.59 -0.83
C ALA A 40 -11.29 -1.57 -1.71
N THR A 41 -10.76 -1.12 -2.85
CA THR A 41 -10.17 -1.98 -3.89
C THR A 41 -9.02 -1.31 -4.64
N ASP A 42 -8.60 -0.12 -4.25
CA ASP A 42 -7.56 0.62 -4.95
C ASP A 42 -6.16 0.27 -4.42
N SER A 43 -5.32 1.28 -4.19
CA SER A 43 -3.97 1.10 -3.68
C SER A 43 -3.57 2.40 -3.03
N ASP A 44 -3.45 2.40 -1.71
CA ASP A 44 -3.04 3.59 -0.96
C ASP A 44 -1.52 3.80 -0.95
N ALA A 45 -0.76 2.72 -1.14
CA ALA A 45 0.70 2.78 -1.08
C ALA A 45 1.30 3.26 -2.40
N GLY A 46 1.92 4.45 -2.37
CA GLY A 46 2.58 5.05 -3.53
C GLY A 46 4.05 4.66 -3.68
N VAL A 47 4.80 5.48 -4.42
CA VAL A 47 6.26 5.33 -4.54
C VAL A 47 6.90 5.37 -3.14
N GLY A 48 7.71 4.36 -2.82
CA GLY A 48 8.31 4.21 -1.48
C GLY A 48 7.38 3.57 -0.44
N GLY A 49 6.20 3.08 -0.85
CA GLY A 49 5.30 2.26 -0.05
C GLY A 49 4.55 3.02 1.04
N LYS A 50 4.56 4.36 1.02
CA LYS A 50 3.87 5.19 2.00
C LYS A 50 2.43 5.44 1.57
N THR A 51 1.51 5.31 2.52
CA THR A 51 0.11 5.69 2.35
C THR A 51 -0.13 7.17 2.67
N GLY A 52 -1.38 7.60 2.51
CA GLY A 52 -1.89 8.81 3.14
C GLY A 52 -1.98 8.71 4.67
N ASN A 53 -2.48 9.78 5.28
CA ASN A 53 -2.75 9.86 6.71
C ASN A 53 -4.19 9.44 7.02
N TYR A 54 -4.36 8.54 7.98
CA TYR A 54 -5.65 8.07 8.48
C TYR A 54 -5.84 8.53 9.91
N THR A 55 -6.94 9.23 10.18
CA THR A 55 -7.28 9.66 11.53
C THR A 55 -8.31 8.72 12.11
N LEU A 56 -7.94 8.04 13.19
CA LEU A 56 -8.78 7.10 13.89
C LEU A 56 -9.37 7.75 15.14
N VAL A 57 -10.67 7.57 15.36
CA VAL A 57 -11.33 7.85 16.64
C VAL A 57 -11.46 6.58 17.48
N ALA A 58 -11.82 6.73 18.76
CA ALA A 58 -11.91 5.59 19.68
C ALA A 58 -12.94 4.55 19.19
N GLY A 59 -12.50 3.30 19.05
CA GLY A 59 -13.34 2.19 18.57
C GLY A 59 -13.54 2.14 17.06
N GLN A 60 -12.99 3.09 16.28
CA GLN A 60 -13.04 3.03 14.82
C GLN A 60 -12.18 1.87 14.29
N GLN A 61 -12.66 1.26 13.21
CA GLN A 61 -11.88 0.37 12.38
C GLN A 61 -11.81 0.96 10.98
N ASP A 62 -10.61 0.94 10.43
CA ASP A 62 -10.34 1.27 9.04
C ASP A 62 -9.62 0.09 8.42
N LEU A 63 -10.26 -0.50 7.40
CA LEU A 63 -9.81 -1.74 6.74
C LEU A 63 -9.60 -1.52 5.23
N THR A 64 -9.60 -0.25 4.77
CA THR A 64 -9.38 0.06 3.35
C THR A 64 -7.91 0.33 3.05
N VAL A 65 -7.05 0.46 4.07
CA VAL A 65 -5.63 0.74 3.87
C VAL A 65 -4.91 -0.43 3.20
N ASP A 66 -4.57 -0.29 1.92
CA ASP A 66 -3.96 -1.37 1.15
C ASP A 66 -2.80 -0.94 0.24
N ALA A 67 -2.20 -1.93 -0.42
CA ALA A 67 -1.02 -1.75 -1.24
C ALA A 67 -1.01 -2.71 -2.43
N GLY A 68 -1.43 -2.22 -3.57
CA GLY A 68 -1.35 -2.96 -4.82
C GLY A 68 0.09 -3.08 -5.32
N LEU A 69 0.49 -4.28 -5.74
CA LEU A 69 1.80 -4.55 -6.33
C LEU A 69 1.64 -5.08 -7.75
N VAL A 70 2.53 -4.64 -8.63
CA VAL A 70 2.71 -5.20 -9.97
C VAL A 70 4.11 -5.78 -10.12
N PRO A 71 4.31 -6.79 -10.98
CA PRO A 71 5.64 -7.29 -11.28
C PRO A 71 6.55 -6.13 -11.73
N GLN A 72 7.64 -5.93 -11.01
CA GLN A 72 8.69 -5.03 -11.47
C GLN A 72 9.51 -5.78 -12.49
N CYS A 73 9.66 -5.18 -13.67
CA CYS A 73 10.60 -5.71 -14.61
C CYS A 73 12.03 -5.48 -14.12
N THR A 74 12.70 -6.56 -13.72
CA THR A 74 14.06 -6.56 -13.18
C THR A 74 15.13 -6.84 -14.23
N SER A 75 14.73 -7.06 -15.48
CA SER A 75 15.66 -7.35 -16.58
C SER A 75 16.38 -6.10 -17.07
N PRO A 76 17.66 -6.17 -17.48
CA PRO A 76 18.43 -5.02 -17.97
C PRO A 76 17.83 -4.31 -19.18
N ASN A 77 16.95 -4.98 -19.92
CA ASN A 77 16.26 -4.43 -21.09
C ASN A 77 14.92 -3.75 -20.76
N CYS A 78 14.54 -3.63 -19.48
CA CYS A 78 13.39 -2.84 -19.10
C CYS A 78 13.72 -1.36 -19.02
N MET A 79 13.46 -0.67 -20.13
CA MET A 79 13.47 0.77 -20.22
C MET A 79 12.03 1.28 -20.01
N THR A 80 11.80 2.04 -18.94
CA THR A 80 10.53 2.75 -18.74
C THR A 80 10.46 3.87 -19.78
N ILE A 81 9.65 3.71 -20.82
CA ILE A 81 9.34 4.81 -21.73
C ILE A 81 8.32 5.71 -21.01
N THR A 82 8.80 6.82 -20.44
CA THR A 82 7.91 7.88 -19.98
C THR A 82 7.45 8.67 -21.21
N VAL A 83 6.25 8.37 -21.71
CA VAL A 83 5.55 9.29 -22.62
C VAL A 83 5.15 10.53 -21.82
N LYS A 84 5.69 11.69 -22.23
CA LYS A 84 5.27 13.01 -21.73
C LYS A 84 3.97 13.45 -22.40
#